data_AF-A0A7S2LBB8-F1
#
_entry.id   AF-A0A7S2LBB8-F1
#
_cell.length_a   1.000
_cell.length_b   1.000
_cell.length_c   1.000
_cell.angle_alpha   90.00
_cell.angle_beta   90.00
_cell.angle_gamma   90.00
#
_symmetry.space_group_name_H-M   'P 1'
#
loop_
_entity.id
_entity.type
_entity.pdbx_description
1 polymer ?
#
loop_
_entity_poly.entity_id
_entity_poly.type
_entity_poly.pdbx_seq_one_letter_code
_entity_poly.pdbx_strand_id
1 'polypeptide(L)'
;MDARAALLVVNALKEMADQGRTIVATIHQPSSTVFDMFDDLLLLKKGGEVVYHGELGDSSASLISYFEGLGATPISLGENPSTWMLNQLNKQAITNSEGETESIDFAKAWKKSEE
;
A
#
# COMPACT_ATOMS: atom_id res chain seq x y z
N MET A 1 -12.87 10.85 10.59
CA MET A 1 -13.41 11.90 9.70
C MET A 1 -14.58 11.33 8.94
N ASP A 2 -15.56 12.15 8.59
CA ASP A 2 -16.59 11.78 7.61
C ASP A 2 -15.93 11.52 6.24
N ALA A 3 -16.35 10.48 5.54
CA ALA A 3 -15.74 10.04 4.27
C ALA A 3 -15.79 11.15 3.20
N ARG A 4 -16.87 11.95 3.19
CA ARG A 4 -17.00 13.10 2.27
C ARG A 4 -16.01 14.22 2.59
N ALA A 5 -15.84 14.54 3.87
CA ALA A 5 -14.87 15.55 4.29
C ALA A 5 -13.43 15.15 3.94
N ALA A 6 -13.09 13.86 4.11
CA ALA A 6 -11.79 13.34 3.69
C ALA A 6 -11.56 13.49 2.19
N LEU A 7 -12.56 13.13 1.38
CA LEU A 7 -12.48 13.27 -0.07
C LEU A 7 -12.28 14.73 -0.51
N LEU A 8 -13.00 15.68 0.11
CA LEU A 8 -12.84 17.11 -0.20
C LEU A 8 -11.42 17.60 0.10
N VAL A 9 -10.85 17.20 1.24
CA VAL A 9 -9.48 17.58 1.61
C VAL A 9 -8.47 16.98 0.64
N VAL A 10 -8.60 15.69 0.33
CA VAL A 10 -7.64 15.01 -0.56
C VAL A 10 -7.75 15.52 -2.00
N ASN A 11 -8.95 15.90 -2.47
CA ASN A 11 -9.12 16.58 -3.76
C ASN A 11 -8.34 17.90 -3.80
N ALA A 12 -8.48 18.75 -2.78
CA ALA A 12 -7.74 20.01 -2.72
C ALA A 12 -6.22 19.78 -2.68
N LEU A 13 -5.75 18.75 -1.97
CA LEU A 13 -4.35 18.37 -1.95
C LEU A 13 -3.86 17.88 -3.32
N LYS A 14 -4.68 17.09 -4.03
CA LYS A 14 -4.36 16.60 -5.37
C LYS A 14 -4.29 17.75 -6.38
N GLU A 15 -5.23 18.69 -6.34
CA GLU A 15 -5.19 19.90 -7.18
C GLU A 15 -3.91 20.73 -6.94
N MET A 16 -3.50 20.87 -5.67
CA MET A 16 -2.24 21.54 -5.35
C MET A 16 -1.02 20.77 -5.88
N ALA A 17 -1.07 19.44 -5.84
CA ALA A 17 -0.01 18.59 -6.35
C ALA A 17 0.11 18.71 -7.88
N ASP A 18 -1.01 18.68 -8.59
CA ASP A 18 -1.08 18.83 -10.05
C ASP A 18 -0.61 20.22 -10.52
N GLN A 19 -0.61 21.22 -9.63
CA GLN A 19 -0.01 22.54 -9.86
C GLN A 19 1.52 22.60 -9.62
N GLY A 20 2.16 21.44 -9.42
CA GLY A 20 3.60 21.32 -9.28
C GLY A 20 4.12 21.43 -7.84
N ARG A 21 3.27 21.22 -6.83
CA ARG A 21 3.70 21.16 -5.42
C ARG A 21 3.87 19.71 -4.97
N THR A 22 4.95 19.39 -4.27
CA THR A 22 5.06 18.08 -3.61
C THR A 22 4.20 18.06 -2.34
N ILE A 23 3.30 17.09 -2.26
CA ILE A 23 2.47 16.85 -1.07
C ILE A 23 2.90 15.54 -0.43
N VAL A 24 3.19 15.56 0.87
CA VAL A 24 3.46 14.37 1.67
C VAL A 24 2.47 14.35 2.83
N ALA A 25 1.72 13.26 2.96
CA ALA A 25 0.72 13.11 4.00
C ALA A 25 0.75 11.70 4.61
N THR A 26 0.42 11.61 5.90
CA THR A 26 0.12 10.35 6.56
C THR A 26 -1.39 10.22 6.70
N ILE A 27 -1.92 9.04 6.38
CA ILE A 27 -3.37 8.81 6.37
C ILE A 27 -3.64 7.54 7.12
N HIS A 28 -4.57 7.62 8.06
CA HIS A 28 -4.99 6.46 8.83
C HIS A 28 -6.16 5.79 8.13
N GLN A 29 -5.90 4.65 7.48
CA GLN A 29 -6.92 3.77 6.86
C GLN A 29 -7.86 4.51 5.88
N PRO A 30 -7.36 4.95 4.71
CA PRO A 30 -8.18 5.59 3.70
C PRO A 30 -9.22 4.63 3.10
N SER A 31 -10.33 5.17 2.60
CA SER A 31 -11.20 4.42 1.68
C SER A 31 -10.45 4.13 0.37
N SER A 32 -10.89 3.13 -0.41
CA SER A 32 -10.28 2.81 -1.71
C SER A 32 -10.23 4.04 -2.61
N THR A 33 -11.32 4.80 -2.70
CA THR A 33 -11.38 6.04 -3.49
C THR A 33 -10.34 7.06 -3.08
N VAL A 34 -10.09 7.23 -1.77
CA VAL A 34 -9.07 8.18 -1.30
C VAL A 34 -7.67 7.63 -1.52
N PHE A 35 -7.48 6.32 -1.37
CA PHE A 35 -6.19 5.66 -1.55
C PHE A 35 -5.72 5.73 -3.00
N ASP A 36 -6.63 5.51 -3.96
CA ASP A 36 -6.36 5.58 -5.40
C ASP A 36 -6.02 7.00 -5.90
N MET A 37 -6.15 8.03 -5.06
CA MET A 37 -5.75 9.41 -5.41
C MET A 37 -4.27 9.69 -5.18
N PHE A 38 -3.54 8.79 -4.50
CA PHE A 38 -2.13 8.95 -4.23
C PHE A 38 -1.31 8.36 -5.38
N ASP A 39 -0.28 9.10 -5.79
CA ASP A 39 0.62 8.67 -6.84
C ASP A 39 1.62 7.64 -6.30
N ASP A 40 2.26 7.94 -5.16
CA ASP A 40 3.26 7.10 -4.48
C ASP A 40 2.84 6.69 -3.06
N LEU A 41 3.29 5.51 -2.62
CA LEU A 41 3.15 5.03 -1.25
C LEU A 41 4.52 4.77 -0.62
N LEU A 42 4.75 5.34 0.56
CA LEU A 42 5.78 4.90 1.50
C LEU A 42 5.13 4.10 2.63
N LEU A 43 5.31 2.79 2.61
CA LEU A 43 4.77 1.86 3.61
C LEU A 43 5.86 1.41 4.59
N LEU A 44 5.64 1.66 5.87
CA LEU A 44 6.55 1.31 6.94
C LEU A 44 5.92 0.25 7.87
N LYS A 45 6.74 -0.69 8.34
CA LYS A 45 6.38 -1.55 9.48
C LYS A 45 6.93 -0.99 10.79
N LYS A 46 6.56 -1.62 11.90
CA LYS A 46 7.07 -1.28 13.25
C LYS A 46 8.60 -1.25 13.25
N GLY A 47 9.18 -0.22 13.86
CA GLY A 47 10.62 0.03 13.85
C GLY A 47 11.08 0.97 12.74
N GLY A 48 10.16 1.47 11.90
CA GLY A 48 10.49 2.43 10.83
C GLY A 48 11.15 1.78 9.61
N GLU A 49 11.04 0.46 9.47
CA GLU A 49 11.58 -0.25 8.32
C GLU A 49 10.64 -0.14 7.13
N VAL A 50 11.18 0.21 5.97
CA VAL A 50 10.45 0.28 4.70
C VAL A 50 10.08 -1.13 4.25
N VAL A 51 8.83 -1.27 3.83
CA VAL A 51 8.31 -2.50 3.22
C VAL A 51 7.95 -2.29 1.75
N TYR A 52 7.52 -1.09 1.40
CA TYR A 52 7.23 -0.71 0.04
C TYR A 52 7.46 0.79 -0.12
N HIS A 53 8.11 1.20 -1.20
CA HIS A 53 8.22 2.59 -1.59
C HIS A 53 8.17 2.73 -3.10
N GLY A 54 7.07 3.28 -3.62
CA GLY A 54 6.93 3.54 -5.04
C GLY A 54 5.49 3.80 -5.45
N GLU A 55 5.27 3.86 -6.75
CA GLU A 55 3.98 4.18 -7.35
C GLU A 55 2.92 3.17 -6.90
N LEU A 56 1.69 3.64 -6.64
CA LEU A 56 0.56 2.73 -6.46
C LEU A 56 0.14 2.13 -7.80
N GLY A 57 0.19 2.91 -8.87
CA GLY A 57 -0.34 2.55 -10.18
C GLY A 57 -1.87 2.51 -10.21
N ASP A 58 -2.43 2.26 -11.40
CA ASP A 58 -3.89 2.17 -11.57
C ASP A 58 -4.49 1.13 -10.64
N SER A 59 -5.45 1.54 -9.81
CA SER A 59 -6.10 0.69 -8.81
C SER A 59 -5.11 -0.07 -7.91
N SER A 60 -3.99 0.56 -7.56
CA SER A 60 -2.93 -0.01 -6.71
C SER A 60 -2.22 -1.23 -7.32
N ALA A 61 -2.23 -1.40 -8.65
CA ALA A 61 -1.67 -2.58 -9.33
C ALA A 61 -0.18 -2.83 -9.02
N SER A 62 0.64 -1.80 -8.87
CA SER A 62 2.07 -1.94 -8.57
C SER A 62 2.28 -2.51 -7.16
N LEU A 63 1.55 -1.96 -6.18
CA LEU A 63 1.54 -2.45 -4.80
C LEU A 63 1.06 -3.90 -4.72
N ILE A 64 -0.05 -4.22 -5.39
CA ILE A 64 -0.63 -5.56 -5.40
C ILE A 64 0.36 -6.56 -6.00
N SER A 65 0.92 -6.23 -7.17
CA SER A 65 1.88 -7.10 -7.88
C SER A 65 3.13 -7.35 -7.05
N TYR A 66 3.64 -6.35 -6.33
CA TYR A 66 4.79 -6.52 -5.45
C TYR A 66 4.50 -7.51 -4.32
N PHE A 67 3.39 -7.34 -3.59
CA PHE A 67 3.04 -8.23 -2.48
C PHE A 67 2.70 -9.65 -2.97
N GLU A 68 1.92 -9.79 -4.04
CA GLU A 68 1.59 -11.11 -4.62
C GLU A 68 2.83 -11.82 -5.19
N GLY A 69 3.76 -11.09 -5.80
CA GLY A 69 5.05 -11.62 -6.25
C GLY A 69 5.94 -12.14 -5.12
N LEU A 70 5.72 -11.67 -3.90
CA LEU A 70 6.35 -12.18 -2.67
C LEU A 70 5.55 -13.32 -2.01
N GLY A 71 4.46 -13.80 -2.64
CA GLY A 71 3.62 -14.88 -2.12
C GLY A 71 2.49 -14.42 -1.20
N ALA A 72 2.17 -13.12 -1.15
CA ALA A 72 1.00 -12.66 -0.42
C ALA A 72 -0.29 -13.24 -1.00
N THR A 73 -1.29 -13.43 -0.15
CA THR A 73 -2.61 -13.89 -0.59
C THR A 73 -3.24 -12.90 -1.56
N PRO A 74 -3.79 -13.36 -2.71
CA PRO A 74 -4.35 -12.46 -3.70
C PRO A 74 -5.44 -11.55 -3.13
N ILE A 75 -5.49 -10.31 -3.60
CA ILE A 75 -6.52 -9.37 -3.17
C ILE A 75 -7.89 -9.80 -3.69
N SER A 76 -8.92 -9.71 -2.84
CA SER A 76 -10.28 -10.06 -3.26
C SER A 76 -10.91 -8.96 -4.10
N LEU A 77 -11.81 -9.32 -5.02
CA LEU A 77 -12.52 -8.35 -5.86
C LEU A 77 -13.28 -7.34 -4.98
N GLY A 78 -12.98 -6.05 -5.14
CA GLY A 78 -13.59 -4.95 -4.38
C GLY A 78 -13.04 -4.76 -2.96
N GLU A 79 -12.04 -5.53 -2.55
CA GLU A 79 -11.31 -5.29 -1.31
C GLU A 79 -10.49 -4.01 -1.41
N ASN A 80 -10.42 -3.25 -0.30
CA ASN A 80 -9.65 -2.01 -0.26
C ASN A 80 -8.15 -2.35 -0.17
N PRO A 81 -7.31 -1.94 -1.16
CA PRO A 81 -5.88 -2.25 -1.17
C PRO A 81 -5.15 -1.79 0.10
N SER A 82 -5.56 -0.67 0.69
CA SER A 82 -4.94 -0.17 1.93
C SER A 82 -5.20 -1.07 3.13
N THR A 83 -6.37 -1.71 3.19
CA THR A 83 -6.71 -2.66 4.25
C THR A 83 -6.03 -4.00 3.98
N TRP A 84 -6.06 -4.45 2.74
CA TRP A 84 -5.41 -5.68 2.31
C TRP A 84 -3.90 -5.65 2.62
N MET A 85 -3.16 -4.60 2.24
CA MET A 85 -1.72 -4.53 2.49
C MET A 85 -1.37 -4.58 3.97
N LEU A 86 -2.15 -3.91 4.83
CA LEU A 86 -1.95 -3.93 6.27
C LEU A 86 -2.22 -5.33 6.85
N ASN A 87 -3.20 -6.04 6.31
CA ASN A 87 -3.47 -7.42 6.69
C ASN A 87 -2.31 -8.36 6.29
N GLN A 88 -1.73 -8.20 5.09
CA GLN A 88 -0.56 -9.00 4.69
C GLN A 88 0.63 -8.73 5.62
N LEU A 89 0.90 -7.45 5.92
CA LEU A 89 1.94 -7.05 6.88
C LEU A 89 1.74 -7.66 8.27
N ASN A 90 0.51 -7.67 8.78
CA ASN A 90 0.20 -8.16 10.11
C ASN A 90 0.26 -9.70 10.20
N LYS A 91 -0.05 -10.41 9.12
CA LYS A 91 0.04 -11.87 9.08
C LYS A 91 1.49 -12.36 9.15
N GLN A 92 2.45 -11.61 8.61
CA GLN A 92 3.87 -12.01 8.49
C GLN A 92 4.07 -13.45 7.99
N ALA A 93 3.13 -13.93 7.17
CA ALA A 93 3.00 -15.31 6.76
C ALA A 93 2.46 -15.33 5.33
N ILE A 94 3.18 -16.03 4.45
CA ILE A 94 2.83 -16.25 3.05
C ILE A 94 2.61 -17.74 2.83
N THR A 95 1.74 -18.08 1.88
CA THR A 95 1.49 -19.47 1.51
C THR A 95 2.18 -19.73 0.19
N ASN A 96 3.10 -20.69 0.16
CA ASN A 96 3.77 -21.08 -1.08
C ASN A 96 2.83 -21.93 -1.97
N SER A 97 3.26 -22.24 -3.19
CA SER A 97 2.50 -23.06 -4.15
C SER A 97 2.20 -24.49 -3.67
N GLU A 98 2.87 -24.96 -2.62
CA GLU A 98 2.69 -26.28 -2.00
C GLU A 98 1.75 -26.24 -0.79
N GLY A 99 1.21 -25.06 -0.44
CA GLY A 99 0.30 -24.86 0.69
C GLY A 99 1.00 -24.69 2.04
N GLU A 100 2.33 -24.64 2.06
CA GLU A 100 3.10 -24.43 3.28
C GLU A 100 3.14 -22.94 3.63
N THR A 101 2.97 -22.64 4.91
CA THR A 101 2.99 -21.27 5.41
C THR A 101 4.38 -20.93 5.93
N GLU A 102 5.08 -20.03 5.24
CA GLU A 102 6.38 -19.52 5.64
C GLU A 102 6.27 -18.08 6.14
N SER A 103 7.10 -17.73 7.13
CA SER A 103 7.15 -16.35 7.60
C SER A 103 8.05 -15.51 6.69
N ILE A 104 7.48 -14.49 6.05
CA ILE A 104 8.23 -13.51 5.26
C ILE A 104 8.47 -12.24 6.08
N ASP A 105 9.70 -11.74 6.02
CA ASP A 105 10.03 -10.39 6.45
C ASP A 105 10.01 -9.47 5.23
N PHE A 106 8.87 -8.82 4.99
CA PHE A 106 8.69 -7.94 3.85
C PHE A 106 9.69 -6.76 3.81
N ALA A 107 10.23 -6.32 4.96
CA ALA A 107 11.25 -5.27 4.96
C ALA A 107 12.61 -5.78 4.47
N LYS A 108 12.95 -7.04 4.76
CA LYS A 108 14.14 -7.68 4.18
C LYS A 108 13.96 -7.96 2.70
N ALA A 109 12.75 -8.33 2.27
CA ALA A 109 12.43 -8.51 0.86
C ALA A 109 12.61 -7.18 0.09
N TRP A 110 12.05 -6.08 0.62
CA TRP A 110 12.20 -4.75 0.02
C TRP A 110 13.65 -4.30 -0.13
N LYS A 111 14.46 -4.47 0.93
CA LYS A 111 15.89 -4.12 0.88
C LYS A 111 16.66 -4.85 -0.22
N LYS A 112 16.25 -6.09 -0.56
CA LYS A 112 16.85 -6.87 -1.65
C LYS A 112 16.33 -6.49 -3.02
N SER A 113 15.13 -5.91 -3.12
CA SER A 113 14.58 -5.44 -4.40
C SER A 113 15.12 -4.09 -4.83
N GLU A 114 15.75 -3.33 -3.91
CA GLU A 114 16.45 -2.07 -4.23
C GLU A 114 17.93 -2.28 -4.62
N GLU A 115 18.45 -3.52 -4.59
CA GLU A 115 19.79 -3.90 -5.08
C GLU A 115 19.77 -4.37 -6.54
#